data_AF-A0A060RAP4-F1
#
_entry.id   AF-A0A060RAP4-F1
#
_cell.length_a   1.000
_cell.length_b   1.000
_cell.length_c   1.000
_cell.angle_alpha   90.00
_cell.angle_beta   90.00
_cell.angle_gamma   90.00
#
_symmetry.space_group_name_H-M   'P 1'
#
loop_
_entity.id
_entity.type
_entity.pdbx_description
1 polymer ?
#
loop_
_entity_poly.entity_id
_entity_poly.type
_entity_poly.pdbx_seq_one_letter_code
_entity_poly.pdbx_strand_id
1 'polypeptide(L)'
;MRLKKTPSEINPYLLDKVEAGLLRELDVEIAYNVEMDEFWSFVGNKKNRRWTWYAIDRSSGLVVAWQNGKRDNETCKKLLDKMKCFPINRYFTDDWASYSSLLPADKHVISKAYTWKIERLNLTFRTHLKRLCRKTICFSKSEQVHDKLIGIYIEKNLYQRTP
;
A
#
# COMPACT_ATOMS: atom_id res chain seq x y z
N MET A 1 4.39 -6.99 -25.05
CA MET A 1 5.20 -5.81 -24.68
C MET A 1 5.86 -6.09 -23.32
N ARG A 2 7.17 -6.35 -23.28
CA ARG A 2 7.90 -6.65 -22.03
C ARG A 2 8.42 -5.34 -21.45
N LEU A 3 7.75 -4.81 -20.42
CA LEU A 3 8.15 -3.55 -19.77
C LEU A 3 9.45 -3.76 -18.98
N LYS A 4 10.48 -2.93 -19.24
CA LYS A 4 11.86 -3.09 -18.73
C LYS A 4 12.00 -2.89 -17.21
N LYS A 5 11.21 -2.01 -16.59
CA LYS A 5 11.25 -1.75 -15.14
C LYS A 5 10.17 -2.55 -14.42
N THR A 6 10.54 -3.14 -13.29
CA THR A 6 9.60 -3.67 -12.29
C THR A 6 9.69 -2.75 -11.08
N PRO A 7 8.62 -2.03 -10.73
CA PRO A 7 8.63 -1.15 -9.56
C PRO A 7 8.82 -1.98 -8.30
N SER A 8 9.55 -1.44 -7.32
CA SER A 8 9.61 -2.07 -6.01
C SER A 8 8.23 -2.06 -5.37
N GLU A 9 7.91 -3.14 -4.66
CA GLU A 9 6.64 -3.28 -3.94
C GLU A 9 6.77 -2.90 -2.46
N ILE A 10 8.02 -2.76 -2.00
CA ILE A 10 8.42 -2.35 -0.67
C ILE A 10 9.15 -1.02 -0.80
N ASN A 11 8.90 -0.09 0.12
CA ASN A 11 9.62 1.19 0.14
C ASN A 11 11.07 0.97 0.60
N PRO A 12 12.08 1.20 -0.26
CA PRO A 12 13.49 0.98 0.09
C PRO A 12 14.08 2.08 0.98
N TYR A 13 13.34 3.16 1.27
CA TYR A 13 13.82 4.30 2.06
C TYR A 13 13.32 4.31 3.51
N LEU A 14 12.53 3.31 3.89
CA LEU A 14 12.14 3.10 5.27
C LEU A 14 13.12 2.15 5.94
N LEU A 15 13.38 2.38 7.22
CA LEU A 15 14.34 1.61 7.98
C LEU A 15 13.75 0.27 8.36
N ASP A 16 14.47 -0.80 8.05
CA ASP A 16 14.05 -2.14 8.41
C ASP A 16 14.28 -2.42 9.92
N LYS A 17 13.87 -3.59 10.40
CA LYS A 17 14.03 -3.99 11.80
C LYS A 17 15.49 -4.07 12.25
N VAL A 18 16.42 -4.38 11.34
CA VAL A 18 17.85 -4.49 11.65
C VAL A 18 18.41 -3.08 11.83
N GLU A 19 18.16 -2.20 10.88
CA GLU A 19 18.58 -0.79 10.93
C GLU A 19 17.95 -0.07 12.12
N ALA A 20 16.65 -0.27 12.36
CA ALA A 20 15.97 0.26 13.55
C ALA A 20 16.53 -0.33 14.85
N GLY A 21 17.02 -1.57 14.83
CA GLY A 21 17.67 -2.23 15.96
C GLY A 21 19.00 -1.59 16.31
N LEU A 22 19.83 -1.29 15.31
CA LEU A 22 21.13 -0.62 15.49
C LEU A 22 20.96 0.78 16.11
N LEU A 23 19.90 1.50 15.72
CA LEU A 23 19.63 2.83 16.26
C LEU A 23 19.17 2.83 17.72
N ARG A 24 18.73 1.68 18.27
CA ARG A 24 18.41 1.55 19.70
C ARG A 24 19.64 1.69 20.58
N GLU A 25 20.83 1.35 20.07
CA GLU A 25 22.09 1.57 20.79
C GLU A 25 22.38 3.06 21.00
N LEU A 26 21.72 3.92 20.24
CA LEU A 26 21.78 5.38 20.32
C LEU A 26 20.55 6.00 21.00
N ASP A 27 19.76 5.21 21.74
CA ASP A 27 18.48 5.60 22.37
C ASP A 27 17.43 6.14 21.38
N VAL A 28 17.51 5.75 20.10
CA VAL A 28 16.51 6.11 19.07
C VAL A 28 15.58 4.94 18.81
N GLU A 29 14.31 5.08 19.20
CA GLU A 29 13.27 4.09 18.90
C GLU A 29 12.55 4.42 17.60
N ILE A 30 12.66 3.52 16.61
CA ILE A 30 11.93 3.62 15.35
C ILE A 30 10.83 2.58 15.30
N ALA A 31 9.59 3.06 15.17
CA ALA A 31 8.43 2.21 14.97
C ALA A 31 7.39 2.89 14.09
N TYR A 32 6.81 2.13 13.16
CA TYR A 32 5.82 2.61 12.21
C TYR A 32 4.40 2.29 12.67
N ASN A 33 3.51 3.26 12.51
CA ASN A 33 2.08 3.11 12.73
C ASN A 33 1.41 3.16 11.36
N VAL A 34 0.84 2.07 10.88
CA VAL A 34 0.43 1.96 9.47
C VAL A 34 -1.07 2.03 9.30
N GLU A 35 -1.53 2.86 8.36
CA GLU A 35 -2.91 2.81 7.85
C GLU A 35 -2.93 1.89 6.62
N MET A 36 -3.89 0.97 6.57
CA MET A 36 -4.08 0.05 5.44
C MET A 36 -5.48 0.18 4.85
N ASP A 37 -5.55 0.10 3.53
CA ASP A 37 -6.79 0.14 2.78
C ASP A 37 -6.56 -0.43 1.38
N GLU A 38 -7.65 -0.67 0.68
CA GLU A 38 -7.65 -1.12 -0.69
C GLU A 38 -8.54 -0.24 -1.58
N PHE A 39 -8.07 0.01 -2.80
CA PHE A 39 -8.93 0.54 -3.86
C PHE A 39 -8.97 -0.41 -5.03
N TRP A 40 -10.07 -0.35 -5.78
CA TRP A 40 -10.26 -1.16 -6.97
C TRP A 40 -10.33 -0.30 -8.23
N SER A 41 -9.95 -0.92 -9.34
CA SER A 41 -10.19 -0.43 -10.69
C SER A 41 -10.57 -1.61 -11.61
N PHE A 42 -10.63 -1.37 -12.93
CA PHE A 42 -10.91 -2.40 -13.92
C PHE A 42 -9.83 -2.47 -14.99
N VAL A 43 -9.56 -3.68 -15.47
CA VAL A 43 -8.64 -3.95 -16.57
C VAL A 43 -9.36 -4.64 -17.72
N GLY A 44 -9.37 -4.02 -18.90
CA GLY A 44 -10.06 -4.52 -20.09
C GLY A 44 -11.58 -4.38 -20.03
N ASN A 45 -12.23 -4.97 -19.02
CA ASN A 45 -13.68 -4.96 -18.84
C ASN A 45 -14.10 -4.89 -17.35
N LYS A 46 -15.39 -4.62 -17.09
CA LYS A 46 -15.94 -4.46 -15.71
C LYS A 46 -15.94 -5.75 -14.88
N LYS A 47 -15.88 -6.92 -15.52
CA LYS A 47 -15.85 -8.22 -14.82
C LYS A 47 -14.46 -8.45 -14.22
N ASN A 48 -13.42 -7.92 -14.85
CA ASN A 48 -12.06 -8.00 -14.34
C ASN A 48 -11.75 -6.82 -13.41
N ARG A 49 -12.11 -6.98 -12.13
CA ARG A 49 -11.75 -6.04 -11.05
C ARG A 49 -10.33 -6.32 -10.59
N ARG A 50 -9.50 -5.27 -10.61
CA ARG A 50 -8.13 -5.31 -10.09
C ARG A 50 -8.05 -4.47 -8.83
N TRP A 51 -7.59 -5.06 -7.73
CA TRP A 51 -7.46 -4.41 -6.44
C TRP A 51 -6.00 -4.05 -6.19
N THR A 52 -5.78 -2.87 -5.65
CA THR A 52 -4.49 -2.41 -5.13
C THR A 52 -4.61 -2.30 -3.62
N TRP A 53 -3.89 -3.16 -2.93
CA TRP A 53 -3.72 -3.12 -1.48
C TRP A 53 -2.44 -2.37 -1.16
N TYR A 54 -2.47 -1.50 -0.17
CA TYR A 54 -1.27 -0.77 0.24
C TYR A 54 -1.37 -0.31 1.68
N ALA A 55 -0.20 -0.03 2.25
CA ALA A 55 -0.06 0.50 3.59
C ALA A 55 0.72 1.81 3.55
N ILE A 56 0.33 2.76 4.37
CA ILE A 56 1.04 4.02 4.55
C ILE A 56 1.46 4.17 6.01
N ASP A 57 2.62 4.76 6.24
CA ASP A 57 2.99 5.20 7.58
C ASP A 57 2.20 6.46 7.93
N ARG A 58 1.47 6.39 9.04
CA ARG A 58 0.62 7.46 9.56
C ARG A 58 1.43 8.70 9.93
N SER A 59 2.70 8.58 10.30
CA SER A 59 3.48 9.77 10.67
C SER A 59 3.94 10.55 9.42
N SER A 60 4.67 9.90 8.53
CA SER A 60 5.27 10.48 7.33
C SER A 60 4.30 10.62 6.16
N GLY A 61 3.25 9.80 6.11
CA GLY A 61 2.36 9.66 4.94
C GLY A 61 3.01 8.95 3.75
N LEU A 62 4.18 8.33 3.95
CA LEU A 62 4.86 7.55 2.91
C LEU A 62 4.23 6.17 2.79
N VAL A 63 4.21 5.63 1.58
CA VAL A 63 3.80 4.24 1.37
C VAL A 63 4.88 3.32 1.92
N VAL A 64 4.49 2.32 2.71
CA VAL A 64 5.39 1.30 3.28
C VAL A 64 5.54 0.14 2.30
N ALA A 65 4.41 -0.40 1.85
CA ALA A 65 4.37 -1.50 0.89
C ALA A 65 3.05 -1.49 0.12
N TRP A 66 3.02 -2.16 -1.03
CA TRP A 66 1.81 -2.36 -1.83
C TRP A 66 1.79 -3.72 -2.53
N GLN A 67 0.60 -4.17 -2.91
CA GLN A 67 0.36 -5.42 -3.63
C GLN A 67 -0.89 -5.28 -4.51
N ASN A 68 -0.74 -5.60 -5.80
CA ASN A 68 -1.90 -5.75 -6.69
C ASN A 68 -2.40 -7.19 -6.70
N GLY A 69 -3.71 -7.38 -6.74
CA GLY A 69 -4.31 -8.70 -6.70
C GLY A 69 -5.84 -8.67 -6.74
N LYS A 70 -6.43 -9.71 -6.14
CA LYS A 70 -7.87 -9.81 -5.90
C LYS A 70 -8.20 -9.26 -4.52
N ARG A 71 -9.49 -9.14 -4.21
CA ARG A 71 -9.93 -8.82 -2.85
C ARG A 71 -10.06 -10.11 -2.04
N ASP A 72 -8.93 -10.69 -1.64
CA ASP A 72 -8.87 -11.95 -0.90
C ASP A 72 -7.78 -11.95 0.17
N ASN A 73 -7.87 -12.94 1.08
CA ASN A 73 -6.92 -13.13 2.17
C ASN A 73 -5.51 -13.44 1.66
N GLU A 74 -5.38 -14.08 0.49
CA GLU A 74 -4.07 -14.42 -0.08
C GLU A 74 -3.30 -13.15 -0.50
N THR A 75 -3.99 -12.21 -1.15
CA THR A 75 -3.39 -10.93 -1.55
C THR A 75 -3.04 -10.09 -0.32
N CYS A 76 -3.92 -10.06 0.68
CA CYS A 76 -3.65 -9.38 1.95
C CYS A 76 -2.42 -9.98 2.66
N LYS A 77 -2.33 -11.32 2.74
CA LYS A 77 -1.18 -12.01 3.32
C LYS A 77 0.14 -11.65 2.62
N LYS A 78 0.15 -11.56 1.28
CA LYS A 78 1.34 -11.12 0.52
C LYS A 78 1.76 -9.70 0.89
N LEU A 79 0.81 -8.79 1.11
CA LEU A 79 1.12 -7.44 1.58
C LEU A 79 1.72 -7.47 2.99
N LEU A 80 1.13 -8.23 3.91
CA LEU A 80 1.63 -8.38 5.28
C LEU A 80 3.02 -9.00 5.32
N ASP A 81 3.27 -10.03 4.50
CA ASP A 81 4.58 -10.70 4.41
C ASP A 81 5.69 -9.72 4.01
N LYS A 82 5.40 -8.81 3.08
CA LYS A 82 6.33 -7.73 2.70
C LYS A 82 6.60 -6.74 3.82
N MET A 83 5.61 -6.50 4.67
CA MET A 83 5.72 -5.56 5.77
C MET A 83 6.43 -6.12 7.01
N LYS A 84 6.64 -7.44 7.08
CA LYS A 84 7.33 -8.09 8.21
C LYS A 84 8.76 -7.60 8.43
N CYS A 85 9.42 -7.05 7.41
CA CYS A 85 10.77 -6.51 7.54
C CYS A 85 10.81 -5.18 8.31
N PHE A 86 9.68 -4.45 8.42
CA PHE A 86 9.64 -3.16 9.10
C PHE A 86 9.23 -3.29 10.57
N PRO A 87 9.72 -2.40 11.45
CA PRO A 87 9.31 -2.34 12.86
C PRO A 87 7.92 -1.73 13.01
N ILE A 88 6.87 -2.48 12.65
CA ILE A 88 5.48 -2.00 12.75
C ILE A 88 4.95 -2.20 14.18
N ASN A 89 4.45 -1.11 14.76
CA ASN A 89 3.84 -1.08 16.07
C ASN A 89 2.34 -1.39 16.01
N ARG A 90 1.59 -0.64 15.20
CA ARG A 90 0.13 -0.75 15.09
C ARG A 90 -0.35 -0.70 13.65
N TYR A 91 -1.44 -1.42 13.40
CA TYR A 91 -2.17 -1.44 12.13
C TYR A 91 -3.53 -0.78 12.33
N PHE A 92 -3.84 0.23 11.52
CA PHE A 92 -5.11 0.92 11.47
C PHE A 92 -5.83 0.52 10.19
N THR A 93 -6.97 -0.14 10.32
CA THR A 93 -7.76 -0.59 9.17
C THR A 93 -9.25 -0.31 9.39
N ASP A 94 -10.02 -0.49 8.33
CA ASP A 94 -11.47 -0.61 8.44
C ASP A 94 -11.89 -1.98 9.01
N ASP A 95 -13.19 -2.14 9.26
CA ASP A 95 -13.79 -3.36 9.81
C ASP A 95 -13.99 -4.43 8.71
N TRP A 96 -12.92 -4.76 8.00
CA TRP A 96 -12.93 -5.81 7.00
C TRP A 96 -12.37 -7.13 7.54
N ALA A 97 -13.12 -8.22 7.34
CA ALA A 97 -12.85 -9.53 7.93
C ALA A 97 -11.45 -10.12 7.63
N SER A 98 -10.84 -9.76 6.48
CA SER A 98 -9.48 -10.21 6.14
C SER A 98 -8.43 -9.61 7.08
N TYR A 99 -8.60 -8.38 7.56
CA TYR A 99 -7.66 -7.75 8.49
C TYR A 99 -7.77 -8.38 9.87
N SER A 100 -8.98 -8.53 10.39
CA SER A 100 -9.23 -9.11 11.72
C SER A 100 -8.78 -10.57 11.84
N SER A 101 -8.69 -11.31 10.73
CA SER A 101 -8.23 -12.71 10.71
C SER A 101 -6.71 -12.88 10.55
N LEU A 102 -6.02 -11.89 9.96
CA LEU A 102 -4.59 -11.99 9.65
C LEU A 102 -3.70 -11.14 10.56
N LEU A 103 -4.24 -10.09 11.17
CA LEU A 103 -3.50 -9.19 12.05
C LEU A 103 -3.57 -9.66 13.52
N PRO A 104 -2.48 -9.47 14.28
CA PRO A 104 -2.51 -9.69 15.74
C PRO A 104 -3.48 -8.72 16.41
N ALA A 105 -4.40 -9.25 17.23
CA ALA A 105 -5.45 -8.47 17.89
C ALA A 105 -4.90 -7.38 18.85
N ASP A 106 -3.71 -7.58 19.40
CA ASP A 106 -3.00 -6.63 20.26
C ASP A 106 -2.48 -5.40 19.50
N LYS A 107 -2.21 -5.55 18.20
CA LYS A 107 -1.65 -4.50 17.33
C LYS A 107 -2.68 -3.90 16.37
N HIS A 108 -3.86 -4.48 16.27
CA HIS A 108 -4.89 -4.09 15.31
C HIS A 108 -5.87 -3.10 15.94
N VAL A 109 -6.02 -1.93 15.31
CA VAL A 109 -6.98 -0.90 15.70
C VAL A 109 -7.97 -0.71 14.56
N ILE A 110 -9.22 -1.14 14.80
CA ILE A 110 -10.33 -0.94 13.86
C ILE A 110 -10.95 0.42 14.13
N SER A 111 -10.80 1.37 13.22
CA SER A 111 -11.48 2.67 13.33
C SER A 111 -11.37 3.49 12.04
N LYS A 112 -12.49 4.07 11.62
CA LYS A 112 -12.54 5.07 10.55
C LYS A 112 -11.95 6.43 10.95
N ALA A 113 -11.82 6.70 12.24
CA ALA A 113 -11.27 7.99 12.71
C ALA A 113 -9.76 8.12 12.42
N TYR A 114 -9.08 6.99 12.19
CA TYR A 114 -7.62 6.95 12.01
C TYR A 114 -7.17 6.65 10.58
N THR A 115 -8.08 6.55 9.59
CA THR A 115 -7.78 6.20 8.18
C THR A 115 -7.82 7.39 7.22
N TRP A 116 -7.82 8.63 7.74
CA TRP A 116 -8.01 9.82 6.91
C TRP A 116 -6.87 10.06 5.91
N LYS A 117 -5.62 9.67 6.21
CA LYS A 117 -4.50 9.86 5.28
C LYS A 117 -4.62 8.91 4.11
N ILE A 118 -4.95 7.65 4.37
CA ILE A 118 -5.08 6.66 3.31
C ILE A 118 -6.31 6.93 2.43
N GLU A 119 -7.42 7.40 3.02
CA GLU A 119 -8.58 7.89 2.28
C GLU A 119 -8.25 9.09 1.39
N ARG A 120 -7.48 10.06 1.90
CA ARG A 120 -6.98 11.19 1.11
C ARG A 120 -6.08 10.70 -0.03
N LEU A 121 -5.23 9.70 0.21
CA LEU A 121 -4.33 9.17 -0.80
C LEU A 121 -5.08 8.41 -1.90
N ASN A 122 -6.15 7.66 -1.57
CA ASN A 122 -7.08 7.07 -2.54
C ASN A 122 -7.65 8.12 -3.51
N LEU A 123 -8.01 9.30 -3.00
CA LEU A 123 -8.46 10.41 -3.83
C LEU A 123 -7.33 10.92 -4.74
N THR A 124 -6.13 11.11 -4.20
CA THR A 124 -4.95 11.54 -4.97
C THR A 124 -4.63 10.56 -6.11
N PHE A 125 -4.65 9.25 -5.85
CA PHE A 125 -4.47 8.22 -6.87
C PHE A 125 -5.49 8.39 -8.01
N ARG A 126 -6.77 8.57 -7.69
CA ARG A 126 -7.84 8.76 -8.68
C ARG A 126 -7.67 10.05 -9.50
N THR A 127 -7.21 11.13 -8.87
CA THR A 127 -6.95 12.40 -9.54
C THR A 127 -5.77 12.32 -10.51
N HIS A 128 -4.64 11.72 -10.08
CA HIS A 128 -3.42 11.68 -10.89
C HIS A 128 -3.45 10.57 -11.95
N LEU A 129 -4.02 9.41 -11.60
CA LEU A 129 -4.10 8.26 -12.48
C LEU A 129 -5.50 8.16 -13.07
N LYS A 130 -5.72 8.87 -14.19
CA LYS A 130 -6.99 8.87 -14.94
C LYS A 130 -7.52 7.46 -15.25
N ARG A 131 -6.61 6.47 -15.35
CA ARG A 131 -6.90 5.05 -15.57
C ARG A 131 -7.68 4.38 -14.42
N LEU A 132 -7.74 5.00 -13.24
CA LEU A 132 -8.49 4.51 -12.07
C LEU A 132 -9.94 5.02 -12.01
N CYS A 133 -10.32 6.02 -12.80
CA CYS A 133 -11.58 6.76 -12.62
C CYS A 133 -12.77 6.30 -13.48
N ARG A 134 -12.61 6.06 -14.80
CA ARG A 134 -13.79 5.80 -15.67
C ARG A 134 -13.50 4.99 -16.94
N LYS A 135 -14.41 4.03 -17.21
CA LYS A 135 -14.37 3.03 -18.30
C LYS A 135 -14.22 3.58 -19.72
N THR A 136 -14.84 4.73 -20.04
CA THR A 136 -15.02 5.15 -21.43
C THR A 136 -13.87 5.98 -21.99
N ILE A 137 -13.04 6.57 -21.12
CA ILE A 137 -12.04 7.55 -21.54
C ILE A 137 -10.63 6.96 -21.51
N CYS A 138 -10.25 6.35 -20.39
CA CYS A 138 -8.90 5.80 -20.21
C CYS A 138 -8.95 4.63 -19.23
N PHE A 139 -8.66 3.42 -19.72
CA PHE A 139 -8.51 2.23 -18.88
C PHE A 139 -7.33 1.39 -19.36
N SER A 140 -6.86 0.50 -18.50
CA SER A 140 -5.75 -0.40 -18.85
C SER A 140 -6.31 -1.62 -19.58
N LYS A 141 -5.72 -2.00 -20.71
CA LYS A 141 -6.11 -3.22 -21.46
C LYS A 141 -5.39 -4.48 -20.96
N SER A 142 -4.32 -4.31 -20.18
CA SER A 142 -3.47 -5.39 -19.66
C SER A 142 -3.20 -5.17 -18.18
N GLU A 143 -3.28 -6.23 -17.39
CA GLU A 143 -3.03 -6.20 -15.94
C GLU A 143 -1.58 -5.86 -15.65
N GLN A 144 -0.64 -6.41 -16.43
CA GLN A 144 0.78 -6.12 -16.29
C GLN A 144 1.09 -4.63 -16.44
N VAL A 145 0.44 -3.96 -17.40
CA VAL A 145 0.61 -2.51 -17.61
C VAL A 145 -0.04 -1.74 -16.47
N HIS A 146 -1.22 -2.18 -16.04
CA HIS A 146 -1.96 -1.55 -14.95
C HIS A 146 -1.15 -1.56 -13.65
N ASP A 147 -0.68 -2.75 -13.27
CA ASP A 147 0.03 -2.96 -12.02
C ASP A 147 1.35 -2.21 -11.99
N LYS A 148 2.11 -2.25 -13.10
CA LYS A 148 3.37 -1.52 -13.22
C LYS A 148 3.17 -0.01 -13.19
N LEU A 149 2.10 0.51 -13.79
CA LEU A 149 1.82 1.94 -13.79
C LEU A 149 1.54 2.46 -12.37
N ILE A 150 0.76 1.71 -11.59
CA ILE A 150 0.52 2.05 -10.18
C ILE A 150 1.82 1.97 -9.39
N GLY A 151 2.58 0.88 -9.55
CA GLY A 151 3.85 0.71 -8.84
C GLY A 151 4.89 1.79 -9.17
N ILE A 152 5.04 2.17 -10.44
CA ILE A 152 5.96 3.25 -10.85
C ILE A 152 5.49 4.59 -10.27
N TYR A 153 4.18 4.84 -10.22
CA TYR A 153 3.64 6.05 -9.63
C TYR A 153 3.94 6.12 -8.12
N ILE A 154 3.73 5.01 -7.40
CA ILE A 154 4.05 4.88 -5.97
C ILE A 154 5.55 5.13 -5.76
N GLU A 155 6.40 4.44 -6.50
CA GLU A 155 7.86 4.53 -6.37
C GLU A 155 8.37 5.96 -6.58
N LYS A 156 7.81 6.69 -7.55
CA LYS A 156 8.25 8.05 -7.89
C LYS A 156 7.71 9.14 -6.98
N ASN A 157 6.49 8.99 -6.45
CA ASN A 157 5.79 10.09 -5.79
C ASN A 157 5.50 9.83 -4.30
N LEU A 158 5.54 8.58 -3.85
CA LEU A 158 5.02 8.17 -2.54
C LEU A 158 6.02 7.40 -1.67
N TYR A 159 7.18 7.02 -2.20
CA TYR A 159 8.27 6.42 -1.42
C TYR A 159 9.17 7.44 -0.74
N GLN A 160 9.38 8.58 -1.39
CA GLN A 160 10.04 9.74 -0.81
C GLN A 160 9.09 10.92 -0.93
N ARG A 161 9.08 11.78 0.09
CA ARG A 161 8.61 13.15 -0.13
C ARG A 161 9.66 13.81 -0.99
N THR A 162 9.33 14.10 -2.24
CA THR A 162 10.15 14.98 -3.07
C THR A 162 10.37 16.27 -2.28
N PRO A 163 11.61 16.74 -2.09
CA PRO A 163 11.87 18.03 -1.45
C PRO A 163 11.20 19.19 -2.20
#